data_AF-A0A4U5P482-F1
#
_entry.id   AF-A0A4U5P482-F1
#
_cell.length_a   1.000
_cell.length_b   1.000
_cell.length_c   1.000
_cell.angle_alpha   90.00
_cell.angle_beta   90.00
_cell.angle_gamma   90.00
#
_symmetry.space_group_name_H-M   'P 1'
#
loop_
_entity.id
_entity.type
_entity.pdbx_description
1 polymer ?
#
loop_
_entity_poly.entity_id
_entity_poly.type
_entity_poly.pdbx_seq_one_letter_code
_entity_poly.pdbx_strand_id
1 'polypeptide(L)'
;MEQLLKHKQWLSSVTEYMTRFREFAPSCELGEESLIRVRIFDDDLNFDIKREVSIPVPELVDEAYHKVLGIQKYQKLVPRRETCSVVESRQFISLMACSSSYNFSICFTAQLYIQLVLLVNFVLLIKKKGQQNQVLWHHRWHVYGFPPFSFFLEKELRYFVTVI
;
A
#
# COMPACT_ATOMS: atom_id res chain seq x y z
N MET A 1 -6.75 -19.34 5.96
CA MET A 1 -7.38 -18.16 6.60
C MET A 1 -7.72 -17.04 5.61
N GLU A 2 -7.15 -16.97 4.40
CA GLU A 2 -7.37 -15.82 3.49
C GLU A 2 -8.73 -15.75 2.77
N GLN A 3 -9.53 -16.82 2.75
CA GLN A 3 -10.80 -16.85 2.00
C GLN A 3 -12.01 -16.30 2.78
N LEU A 4 -11.90 -16.09 4.10
CA LEU A 4 -13.04 -15.72 4.95
C LEU A 4 -13.21 -14.19 5.15
N LEU A 5 -12.18 -13.39 4.87
CA LEU A 5 -12.20 -11.92 5.02
C LEU A 5 -12.61 -11.15 3.75
N LYS A 6 -12.86 -11.83 2.63
CA LYS A 6 -13.34 -11.16 1.40
C LYS A 6 -14.84 -10.88 1.36
N HIS A 7 -15.57 -11.17 2.44
CA HIS A 7 -16.96 -10.73 2.58
C HIS A 7 -16.99 -9.23 2.88
N LYS A 8 -16.76 -8.43 1.83
CA LYS A 8 -17.00 -6.99 1.81
C LYS A 8 -18.35 -6.71 2.46
N GLN A 9 -18.41 -5.68 3.29
CA GLN A 9 -19.55 -5.13 4.03
C GLN A 9 -20.79 -4.73 3.17
N TRP A 10 -20.85 -5.14 1.91
CA TRP A 10 -21.83 -4.70 0.92
C TRP A 10 -23.27 -5.15 1.18
N LEU A 11 -23.51 -6.13 2.06
CA LEU A 11 -24.85 -6.72 2.23
C LEU A 11 -25.35 -6.83 3.68
N SER A 12 -24.49 -6.71 4.69
CA SER A 12 -24.90 -6.84 6.10
C SER A 12 -24.97 -5.49 6.82
N SER A 13 -25.86 -5.40 7.80
CA SER A 13 -25.92 -4.24 8.69
C SER A 13 -24.59 -4.09 9.46
N VAL A 14 -24.16 -2.85 9.76
CA VAL A 14 -22.91 -2.62 10.54
C VAL A 14 -22.94 -3.34 11.89
N THR A 15 -24.12 -3.42 12.50
CA THR A 15 -24.36 -4.20 13.72
C THR A 15 -24.06 -5.68 13.54
N GLU A 16 -24.51 -6.28 12.44
CA GLU A 16 -24.25 -7.70 12.14
C GLU A 16 -22.77 -7.95 11.81
N TYR A 17 -22.13 -7.02 11.10
CA TYR A 17 -20.68 -7.06 10.86
C TYR A 17 -19.90 -7.05 12.18
N MET A 18 -20.24 -6.16 13.12
CA MET A 18 -19.57 -6.06 14.42
C MET A 18 -19.74 -7.33 15.26
N THR A 19 -20.93 -7.94 15.24
CA THR A 19 -21.17 -9.23 15.93
C THR A 19 -20.24 -10.31 15.38
N ARG A 20 -20.14 -10.46 14.05
CA ARG A 20 -19.22 -11.42 13.41
C ARG A 20 -17.76 -11.09 13.71
N PHE A 21 -17.37 -9.82 13.62
CA PHE A 21 -16.01 -9.38 13.93
C PHE A 21 -15.62 -9.77 15.36
N ARG A 22 -16.52 -9.58 16.34
CA ARG A 22 -16.30 -10.00 17.73
C ARG A 22 -16.27 -11.51 17.92
N GLU A 23 -16.94 -12.29 17.08
CA GLU A 23 -16.84 -13.76 17.09
C GLU A 23 -15.47 -14.23 16.55
N PHE A 24 -14.89 -13.52 15.57
CA PHE A 24 -13.57 -13.86 15.00
C PHE A 24 -12.38 -13.29 15.78
N ALA A 25 -12.53 -12.13 16.41
CA ALA A 25 -11.48 -11.45 17.16
C ALA A 25 -10.83 -12.29 18.29
N PRO A 26 -11.55 -13.09 19.11
CA PRO A 26 -10.95 -13.85 20.21
C PRO A 26 -10.07 -14.99 19.73
N SER A 27 -10.19 -15.45 18.46
CA SER A 27 -9.29 -16.47 17.91
C SER A 27 -7.85 -15.96 17.70
N CYS A 28 -7.64 -14.63 17.78
CA CYS A 28 -6.32 -14.01 17.78
C CYS A 28 -5.90 -13.65 19.22
N GLU A 29 -5.58 -14.67 20.02
CA GLU A 29 -5.01 -14.55 21.39
C GLU A 29 -3.53 -14.10 21.42
N LEU A 30 -2.95 -13.79 20.27
CA LEU A 30 -1.66 -13.12 20.22
C LEU A 30 -1.87 -11.69 20.74
N GLY A 31 -1.00 -11.24 21.65
CA GLY A 31 -1.02 -9.90 22.26
C GLY A 31 -0.74 -8.77 21.26
N GLU A 32 -1.51 -8.74 20.18
CA GLU A 32 -1.45 -7.77 19.11
C GLU A 32 -1.98 -6.43 19.60
N GLU A 33 -1.19 -5.40 19.29
CA GLU A 33 -1.47 -4.01 19.55
C GLU A 33 -2.86 -3.65 19.03
N SER A 34 -3.64 -2.92 19.83
CA SER A 34 -5.01 -2.48 19.53
C SER A 34 -5.18 -1.88 18.13
N LEU A 35 -4.12 -1.22 17.63
CA LEU A 35 -4.04 -0.64 16.30
C LEU A 35 -4.16 -1.66 15.16
N ILE A 36 -3.64 -2.87 15.32
CA ILE A 36 -3.75 -3.93 14.30
C ILE A 36 -5.21 -4.33 14.13
N ARG A 37 -5.93 -4.50 15.24
CA ARG A 37 -7.36 -4.83 15.21
C ARG A 37 -8.21 -3.72 14.60
N VAL A 38 -7.87 -2.46 14.88
CA VAL A 38 -8.51 -1.30 14.23
C VAL A 38 -8.28 -1.32 12.73
N ARG A 39 -7.05 -1.60 12.26
CA ARG A 39 -6.75 -1.66 10.82
C ARG A 39 -7.52 -2.78 10.11
N ILE A 40 -7.61 -3.96 10.72
CA ILE A 40 -8.38 -5.08 10.16
C ILE A 40 -9.86 -4.69 10.04
N PHE A 41 -10.41 -4.05 11.08
CA PHE A 41 -11.77 -3.53 11.05
C PHE A 41 -11.96 -2.48 9.93
N ASP A 42 -11.04 -1.53 9.80
CA ASP A 42 -11.11 -0.46 8.79
C ASP A 42 -10.94 -0.96 7.35
N ASP A 43 -10.19 -2.03 7.13
CA ASP A 43 -9.93 -2.59 5.80
C ASP A 43 -11.18 -3.21 5.16
N ASP A 44 -12.11 -3.69 5.98
CA ASP A 44 -13.38 -4.26 5.52
C ASP A 44 -14.49 -3.21 5.30
N LEU A 45 -14.29 -1.97 5.75
CA LEU A 45 -15.29 -0.90 5.62
C LEU A 45 -15.42 -0.41 4.17
N ASN A 46 -16.63 0.06 3.81
CA ASN A 46 -16.82 0.77 2.55
C ASN A 46 -15.90 2.01 2.50
N PHE A 47 -15.28 2.27 1.35
CA PHE A 47 -14.30 3.35 1.15
C PHE A 47 -14.80 4.72 1.63
N ASP A 48 -16.07 5.05 1.34
CA ASP A 48 -16.68 6.30 1.79
C ASP A 48 -16.70 6.43 3.32
N ILE A 49 -17.07 5.35 4.01
CA ILE A 49 -17.12 5.30 5.48
C ILE A 49 -15.70 5.26 6.04
N LYS A 50 -14.81 4.45 5.47
CA LYS A 50 -13.41 4.33 5.86
C LYS A 50 -12.72 5.68 5.89
N ARG A 51 -12.91 6.48 4.83
CA ARG A 51 -12.33 7.84 4.73
C ARG A 51 -12.75 8.75 5.88
N GLU A 52 -14.01 8.68 6.29
CA GLU A 52 -14.56 9.49 7.38
C GLU A 52 -14.14 8.96 8.76
N VAL A 53 -14.12 7.63 8.96
CA VAL A 53 -13.68 7.01 10.22
C VAL A 53 -12.20 7.29 10.51
N SER A 54 -11.38 7.40 9.46
CA SER A 54 -9.94 7.65 9.58
C SER A 54 -9.59 9.02 10.19
N ILE A 55 -10.57 9.92 10.37
CA ILE A 55 -10.34 11.30 10.80
C ILE A 55 -11.26 11.64 11.99
N PRO A 56 -10.75 11.65 13.24
CA PRO A 56 -9.42 11.23 13.70
C PRO A 56 -9.27 9.70 13.73
N VAL A 57 -8.03 9.18 13.59
CA VAL A 57 -7.76 7.73 13.65
C VAL A 57 -8.19 7.17 15.00
N PRO A 58 -9.11 6.19 15.05
CA PRO A 58 -9.56 5.61 16.30
C PRO A 58 -8.46 4.75 16.94
N GLU A 59 -8.35 4.80 18.27
CA GLU A 59 -7.35 4.00 19.02
C GLU A 59 -7.88 2.62 19.39
N LEU A 60 -9.21 2.50 19.44
CA LEU A 60 -9.95 1.31 19.85
C LEU A 60 -10.99 0.91 18.80
N VAL A 61 -11.22 -0.39 18.66
CA VAL A 61 -12.22 -0.93 17.72
C VAL A 61 -13.63 -0.44 18.06
N ASP A 62 -13.97 -0.34 19.35
CA ASP A 62 -15.27 0.17 19.77
C ASP A 62 -15.46 1.65 19.39
N GLU A 63 -14.40 2.46 19.43
CA GLU A 63 -14.44 3.85 18.97
C GLU A 63 -14.70 3.92 17.45
N ALA A 64 -13.98 3.11 16.67
CA ALA A 64 -14.17 3.00 15.22
C ALA A 64 -15.62 2.58 14.91
N TYR A 65 -16.14 1.58 15.62
CA TYR A 65 -17.52 1.10 15.48
C TYR A 65 -18.55 2.21 15.76
N HIS A 66 -18.39 2.95 16.85
CA HIS A 66 -19.29 4.06 17.17
C HIS A 66 -19.24 5.18 16.14
N LYS A 67 -18.06 5.49 15.58
CA LYS A 67 -17.94 6.45 14.46
C LYS A 67 -18.70 5.96 13.22
N VAL A 68 -18.52 4.69 12.83
CA VAL A 68 -19.25 4.09 11.70
C VAL A 68 -20.75 4.23 11.87
N LEU A 69 -21.29 3.92 13.07
CA LEU A 69 -22.72 4.07 13.36
C LEU A 69 -23.19 5.52 13.24
N GLY A 70 -22.38 6.48 13.70
CA GLY A 70 -22.66 7.91 13.57
C GLY A 70 -22.76 8.34 12.10
N ILE A 71 -21.81 7.90 11.27
CA ILE A 71 -21.78 8.17 9.83
C ILE A 71 -22.99 7.56 9.14
N GLN A 72 -23.32 6.30 9.41
CA GLN A 72 -24.51 5.66 8.83
C GLN A 72 -25.81 6.37 9.22
N LYS A 73 -25.91 6.82 10.47
CA LYS A 73 -27.07 7.58 10.92
C LYS A 73 -27.17 8.91 10.17
N TYR A 74 -26.05 9.60 9.96
CA TYR A 74 -26.01 10.85 9.22
C TYR A 74 -26.38 10.66 7.74
N GLN A 75 -25.86 9.62 7.09
CA GLN A 75 -26.18 9.28 5.70
C GLN A 75 -27.65 8.93 5.48
N LYS A 76 -28.34 8.40 6.49
CA LYS A 76 -29.80 8.18 6.43
C LYS A 76 -30.61 9.47 6.56
N LEU A 77 -30.12 10.44 7.32
CA LEU A 77 -30.83 11.69 7.62
C LEU A 77 -30.71 12.70 6.49
N VAL A 78 -29.55 12.78 5.86
CA VAL A 78 -29.35 13.61 4.67
C VAL A 78 -29.52 12.68 3.48
N PRO A 79 -30.68 12.65 2.80
CA PRO A 79 -30.78 11.96 1.53
C PRO A 79 -29.71 12.60 0.64
N ARG A 80 -28.61 11.87 0.46
CA ARG A 80 -27.53 12.26 -0.43
C ARG A 80 -28.25 12.48 -1.75
N ARG A 81 -28.31 13.73 -2.21
CA ARG A 81 -28.79 14.02 -3.57
C ARG A 81 -27.83 13.25 -4.44
N GLU A 82 -28.24 12.04 -4.83
CA GLU A 82 -27.63 11.31 -5.90
C GLU A 82 -27.58 12.32 -7.01
N THR A 83 -26.39 12.83 -7.30
CA THR A 83 -26.16 13.54 -8.55
C THR A 83 -26.61 12.55 -9.60
N CYS A 84 -27.81 12.81 -10.11
CA CYS A 84 -28.59 11.99 -10.98
C CYS A 84 -27.80 11.84 -12.28
N SER A 85 -26.91 10.85 -12.32
CA SER A 85 -26.52 10.22 -13.57
C SER A 85 -27.49 9.07 -13.81
N VAL A 86 -28.79 9.39 -13.91
CA VAL A 86 -29.75 8.56 -14.62
C VAL A 86 -29.44 8.75 -16.10
N VAL A 87 -28.46 7.99 -16.59
CA VAL A 87 -28.32 7.67 -18.00
C VAL A 87 -28.27 6.16 -18.07
N GLU A 88 -29.41 5.59 -18.47
CA GLU A 88 -29.62 4.26 -19.06
C GLU A 88 -28.45 3.27 -18.92
N SER A 89 -28.46 2.57 -17.79
CA SER A 89 -27.53 1.50 -17.42
C SER A 89 -27.80 0.18 -18.17
N ARG A 90 -27.96 0.24 -19.49
CA ARG A 90 -27.83 -0.94 -20.37
C ARG A 90 -26.92 -0.73 -21.59
N GLN A 91 -26.42 0.48 -21.83
CA GLN A 91 -25.38 0.71 -22.85
C GLN A 91 -24.13 1.42 -22.32
N PHE A 92 -24.15 1.93 -21.07
CA PHE A 92 -23.04 2.71 -20.51
C PHE A 92 -21.90 1.89 -19.86
N ILE A 93 -22.04 0.56 -19.74
CA ILE A 93 -20.94 -0.31 -19.30
C ILE A 93 -19.80 -0.35 -20.35
N SER A 94 -20.06 0.07 -21.59
CA SER A 94 -19.07 0.09 -22.66
C SER A 94 -18.18 1.35 -22.68
N LEU A 95 -18.62 2.50 -22.15
CA LEU A 95 -17.91 3.78 -22.33
C LEU A 95 -17.14 4.26 -21.09
N MET A 96 -17.55 3.92 -19.87
CA MET A 96 -16.79 4.28 -18.65
C MET A 96 -15.60 3.34 -18.38
N ALA A 97 -15.55 2.17 -19.02
CA ALA A 97 -14.38 1.29 -18.98
C ALA A 97 -13.18 1.87 -19.77
N CYS A 98 -13.41 2.84 -20.66
CA CYS A 98 -12.35 3.44 -21.48
C CYS A 98 -11.75 4.73 -20.91
N SER A 99 -12.35 5.39 -19.92
CA SER A 99 -11.80 6.64 -19.36
C SER A 99 -10.98 6.44 -18.08
N SER A 100 -11.12 5.28 -17.41
CA SER A 100 -10.36 4.93 -16.20
C SER A 100 -9.00 4.28 -16.51
N SER A 101 -8.86 3.62 -17.67
CA SER A 101 -7.62 2.96 -18.07
C SER A 101 -6.52 3.95 -18.45
N TYR A 102 -6.84 5.08 -19.08
CA TYR A 102 -5.83 6.09 -19.44
C TYR A 102 -5.26 6.80 -18.20
N ASN A 103 -6.10 7.18 -17.24
CA ASN A 103 -5.63 7.80 -16.01
C ASN A 103 -4.85 6.81 -15.14
N PHE A 104 -5.27 5.55 -15.09
CA PHE A 104 -4.51 4.50 -14.42
C PHE A 104 -3.16 4.23 -15.11
N SER A 105 -3.14 4.20 -16.45
CA SER A 105 -1.92 4.01 -17.24
C SER A 105 -0.94 5.18 -17.08
N ILE A 106 -1.43 6.42 -17.03
CA ILE A 106 -0.60 7.61 -16.80
C ILE A 106 -0.03 7.59 -15.38
N CYS A 107 -0.83 7.26 -14.36
CA CYS A 107 -0.33 7.12 -13.00
C CYS A 107 0.70 5.98 -12.87
N PHE A 108 0.45 4.85 -13.50
CA PHE A 108 1.37 3.70 -13.48
C PHE A 108 2.69 4.01 -14.19
N THR A 109 2.64 4.66 -15.36
CA THR A 109 3.84 5.08 -16.09
C THR A 109 4.62 6.16 -15.35
N ALA A 110 3.94 7.12 -14.71
CA ALA A 110 4.58 8.12 -13.85
C ALA A 110 5.27 7.47 -12.64
N GLN A 111 4.60 6.52 -11.97
CA GLN A 111 5.17 5.80 -10.84
C GLN A 111 6.39 4.96 -11.25
N LEU A 112 6.33 4.28 -12.38
CA LEU A 112 7.44 3.46 -12.90
C LEU A 112 8.62 4.35 -13.34
N TYR A 113 8.35 5.52 -13.92
CA TYR A 113 9.37 6.50 -14.25
C TYR A 113 10.10 7.04 -13.01
N ILE A 114 9.36 7.40 -11.95
CA ILE A 114 9.95 7.85 -10.68
C ILE A 114 10.86 6.75 -10.09
N GLN A 115 10.40 5.50 -10.09
CA GLN A 115 11.20 4.37 -9.61
C GLN A 115 12.49 4.18 -10.43
N LEU A 116 12.41 4.30 -11.75
CA LEU A 116 13.57 4.19 -12.64
C LEU A 116 14.59 5.31 -12.37
N VAL A 117 14.12 6.55 -12.23
CA VAL A 117 14.99 7.71 -11.93
C VAL A 117 15.69 7.54 -10.58
N LEU A 118 14.99 7.05 -9.57
CA LEU A 118 15.59 6.76 -8.27
C LEU A 118 16.64 5.65 -8.35
N LEU A 119 16.36 4.58 -9.09
CA LEU A 119 17.29 3.47 -9.29
C LEU A 119 18.57 3.91 -10.01
N VAL A 120 18.45 4.69 -11.08
CA VAL A 120 19.60 5.24 -11.82
C VAL A 120 20.45 6.14 -10.92
N ASN A 121 19.82 7.06 -10.17
CA ASN A 121 20.54 7.93 -9.24
C ASN A 121 21.23 7.13 -8.13
N PHE A 122 20.60 6.09 -7.61
CA PHE A 122 21.18 5.20 -6.61
C PHE A 122 22.44 4.48 -7.15
N VAL A 123 22.37 3.92 -8.36
CA VAL A 123 23.52 3.29 -9.02
C VAL A 123 24.67 4.29 -9.25
N LEU A 124 24.34 5.51 -9.68
CA LEU A 124 25.33 6.58 -9.84
C LEU A 124 25.98 6.98 -8.51
N LEU A 125 25.22 7.04 -7.43
CA LEU A 125 25.75 7.31 -6.09
C LEU A 125 26.71 6.22 -5.60
N ILE A 126 26.37 4.95 -5.83
CA ILE A 126 27.25 3.82 -5.51
C ILE A 126 28.54 3.91 -6.32
N LYS A 127 28.45 4.17 -7.63
CA LYS A 127 29.62 4.30 -8.51
C LYS A 127 30.52 5.46 -8.09
N LYS A 128 29.93 6.60 -7.72
CA LYS A 128 30.66 7.78 -7.23
C LYS A 128 31.38 7.51 -5.90
N LYS A 129 30.73 6.83 -4.95
CA LYS A 129 31.39 6.41 -3.70
C LYS A 129 32.47 5.36 -3.91
N GLY A 130 32.27 4.43 -4.85
CA GLY A 130 33.26 3.42 -5.23
C GLY A 130 34.57 4.04 -5.73
N GLN A 131 34.50 5.07 -6.58
CA GLN A 131 35.68 5.77 -7.09
C GLN A 131 36.41 6.60 -6.02
N GLN A 132 35.70 7.25 -5.10
CA GLN A 132 36.34 7.96 -3.98
C GLN A 132 37.08 7.01 -3.04
N ASN A 133 36.52 5.83 -2.79
CA ASN A 133 37.18 4.83 -1.96
C ASN A 133 38.40 4.22 -2.64
N GLN A 134 38.41 4.01 -3.97
CA GLN A 134 39.57 3.44 -4.66
C GLN A 134 40.86 4.28 -4.49
N VAL A 135 40.76 5.61 -4.45
CA VAL A 135 41.92 6.49 -4.20
C VAL A 135 42.44 6.35 -2.77
N LEU A 136 41.55 6.15 -1.78
CA LEU A 136 41.92 5.95 -0.38
C LEU A 136 42.55 4.57 -0.14
N TRP A 137 42.05 3.54 -0.84
CA TRP A 137 42.60 2.19 -0.76
C TRP A 137 44.03 2.15 -1.34
N HIS A 138 44.30 2.77 -2.49
CA HIS A 138 45.65 2.78 -3.08
C HIS A 138 46.74 3.35 -2.17
N HIS A 139 46.43 4.31 -1.30
CA HIS A 139 47.39 4.81 -0.31
C HIS A 139 47.61 3.88 0.88
N ARG A 140 46.68 2.97 1.19
CA ARG A 140 46.75 2.07 2.35
C ARG A 140 47.40 0.71 2.03
N TRP A 141 47.39 0.27 0.77
CA TRP A 141 47.97 -1.00 0.34
C TRP A 141 49.51 -1.03 0.32
N HIS A 142 50.17 0.12 0.34
CA HIS A 142 51.65 0.16 0.37
C HIS A 142 52.26 -0.21 1.73
N VAL A 143 51.45 -0.28 2.81
CA VAL A 143 51.95 -0.49 4.18
C VAL A 143 51.81 -1.95 4.65
N TYR A 144 50.91 -2.73 4.05
CA TYR A 144 50.64 -4.10 4.48
C TYR A 144 50.57 -5.01 3.24
N GLY A 145 51.68 -5.69 2.92
CA GLY A 145 51.83 -6.55 1.74
C GLY A 145 50.90 -7.77 1.74
N PHE A 146 49.62 -7.57 1.44
CA PHE A 146 48.63 -8.63 1.22
C PHE A 146 48.11 -8.59 -0.23
N PRO A 147 47.88 -9.75 -0.87
CA PRO A 147 47.38 -9.80 -2.24
C PRO A 147 45.92 -9.32 -2.33
N PRO A 148 45.52 -8.71 -3.47
CA PRO A 148 44.24 -8.03 -3.58
C PRO A 148 43.08 -9.02 -3.77
N PHE A 149 42.17 -9.09 -2.79
CA PHE A 149 40.87 -9.78 -2.88
C PHE A 149 39.88 -9.10 -3.86
N SER A 150 40.25 -7.96 -4.45
CA SER A 150 39.37 -7.19 -5.35
C SER A 150 39.08 -7.86 -6.69
N PHE A 151 39.78 -8.95 -7.04
CA PHE A 151 39.51 -9.70 -8.27
C PHE A 151 38.25 -10.58 -8.21
N PHE A 152 37.74 -10.89 -7.02
CA PHE A 152 36.63 -11.84 -6.89
C PHE A 152 35.25 -11.19 -7.06
N LEU A 153 35.09 -9.93 -6.65
CA LEU A 153 33.80 -9.22 -6.73
C LEU A 153 33.50 -8.62 -8.11
N GLU A 154 34.53 -8.35 -8.93
CA GLU A 154 34.32 -7.77 -10.27
C GLU A 154 33.76 -8.77 -11.28
N LYS A 155 33.95 -10.08 -11.05
CA LYS A 155 33.42 -11.13 -11.94
C LYS A 155 31.94 -11.41 -11.73
N GLU A 156 31.40 -11.30 -10.52
CA GLU A 156 29.96 -11.54 -10.29
C GLU A 156 29.07 -10.37 -10.74
N LEU A 157 29.55 -9.13 -10.64
CA LEU A 157 28.75 -7.97 -11.05
C LEU A 157 28.57 -7.85 -12.57
N ARG A 158 29.45 -8.42 -13.40
CA ARG A 158 29.26 -8.46 -14.86
C ARG A 158 28.11 -9.37 -15.29
N TYR A 159 27.79 -10.40 -14.51
CA TYR A 159 26.66 -11.28 -14.82
C TYR A 159 25.31 -10.59 -14.62
N PHE A 160 25.21 -9.67 -13.66
CA PHE A 160 23.95 -8.97 -13.40
C PHE A 160 23.61 -7.85 -14.40
N VAL A 161 24.63 -7.23 -15.03
CA VAL A 161 24.40 -6.12 -15.98
C VAL A 161 24.03 -6.61 -17.39
N THR A 162 24.25 -7.89 -17.71
CA THR A 162 23.94 -8.43 -19.05
C THR A 162 22.51 -8.98 -19.16
N VAL A 163 21.74 -8.99 -18.07
CA VAL A 163 20.40 -9.61 -17.98
C VAL A 163 19.27 -8.57 -17.83
N ILE A 164 19.59 -7.28 -17.93
CA ILE A 164 18.62 -6.16 -17.98
C ILE A 164 18.78 -5.46 -19.33
#